data_AF-A0A971PZT5-F1
#
_entry.id   AF-A0A971PZT5-F1
#
_cell.length_a   1.000
_cell.length_b   1.000
_cell.length_c   1.000
_cell.angle_alpha   90.00
_cell.angle_beta   90.00
_cell.angle_gamma   90.00
#
_symmetry.space_group_name_H-M   'P 1'
#
loop_
_entity.id
_entity.type
_entity.pdbx_description
1 polymer ?
#
loop_
_entity_poly.entity_id
_entity_poly.type
_entity_poly.pdbx_seq_one_letter_code
_entity_poly.pdbx_strand_id
1 'polypeptide(L)'
;VWADNYRDAWEEVLANGTVTQLGTNFPDAPQGWYVPTYMIKGDAERGIKPVAPDLKSVTDLPRYRELFTDPEVPSKGRFHNSPPGWKVTDYNQDKINAYGLDKSFNVFGTGSEAALTTSMVSAYEKGKPWLGYYWEPTWVMGKLDMTLLEEPEYDQAAWDKNKGCAYPSAEVLIGINSKLEERAPEIAAFLKNYATSLEQNNDFLAYMSDNDGKADAAAIYFLKKYPEVWKSWIPEDVAAKVDKALEEVK
;
A
#
# COMPACT_ATOMS: atom_id res chain seq x y z
N VAL A 1 -9.35 -5.89 7.47
CA VAL A 1 -10.17 -4.68 7.32
C VAL A 1 -9.26 -3.48 7.47
N TRP A 2 -9.31 -2.55 6.52
CA TRP A 2 -8.64 -1.25 6.61
C TRP A 2 -9.49 -0.32 7.48
N ALA A 3 -9.42 -0.50 8.80
CA ALA A 3 -10.37 0.13 9.72
C ALA A 3 -10.34 1.67 9.65
N ASP A 4 -9.19 2.27 9.33
CA ASP A 4 -9.04 3.73 9.20
C ASP A 4 -9.94 4.34 8.13
N ASN A 5 -10.24 3.62 7.05
CA ASN A 5 -11.12 4.10 6.00
C ASN A 5 -12.61 4.08 6.39
N TYR A 6 -12.96 3.33 7.43
CA TYR A 6 -14.35 3.09 7.87
C TYR A 6 -14.49 3.20 9.38
N ARG A 7 -13.68 4.05 10.02
CA ARG A 7 -13.48 4.08 11.48
C ARG A 7 -14.80 4.13 12.26
N ASP A 8 -15.68 5.07 11.94
CA ASP A 8 -16.97 5.22 12.63
C ASP A 8 -17.83 3.95 12.55
N ALA A 9 -17.96 3.37 11.35
CA ALA A 9 -18.73 2.14 11.14
C ALA A 9 -18.08 0.93 11.82
N TRP A 10 -16.74 0.87 11.82
CA TRP A 10 -15.97 -0.18 12.49
C TRP A 10 -16.13 -0.11 14.01
N GLU A 11 -16.00 1.07 14.60
CA GLU A 11 -16.17 1.30 16.03
C GLU A 11 -17.62 1.00 16.48
N GLU A 12 -18.62 1.33 15.67
CA GLU A 12 -20.02 0.99 15.94
C GLU A 12 -20.24 -0.53 16.07
N VAL A 13 -19.75 -1.32 15.10
CA VAL A 13 -19.95 -2.78 15.09
C VAL A 13 -19.12 -3.52 16.15
N LEU A 14 -18.02 -2.92 16.61
CA LEU A 14 -17.28 -3.38 17.78
C LEU A 14 -18.06 -3.07 19.07
N ALA A 15 -18.53 -1.83 19.23
CA ALA A 15 -19.25 -1.38 20.42
C ALA A 15 -20.56 -2.14 20.64
N ASN A 16 -21.27 -2.48 19.55
CA ASN A 16 -22.51 -3.26 19.62
C ASN A 16 -22.28 -4.78 19.69
N GLY A 17 -21.03 -5.25 19.66
CA GLY A 17 -20.66 -6.65 19.82
C GLY A 17 -20.96 -7.54 18.61
N THR A 18 -21.30 -6.98 17.44
CA THR A 18 -21.54 -7.76 16.21
C THR A 18 -20.24 -8.34 15.65
N VAL A 19 -19.15 -7.59 15.81
CA VAL A 19 -17.80 -7.96 15.36
C VAL A 19 -16.87 -8.12 16.56
N THR A 20 -15.98 -9.10 16.49
CA THR A 20 -14.83 -9.24 17.38
C THR A 20 -13.55 -9.00 16.58
N GLN A 21 -12.66 -8.16 17.09
CA GLN A 21 -11.33 -7.94 16.53
C GLN A 21 -10.36 -8.97 17.12
N LEU A 22 -9.73 -9.77 16.26
CA LEU A 22 -8.83 -10.84 16.68
C LEU A 22 -7.35 -10.44 16.77
N GLY A 23 -6.99 -9.32 16.15
CA GLY A 23 -5.62 -8.83 16.09
C GLY A 23 -5.34 -8.08 14.78
N THR A 24 -4.07 -7.77 14.58
CA THR A 24 -3.56 -7.04 13.42
C THR A 24 -2.85 -8.03 12.49
N ASN A 25 -3.36 -8.21 11.27
CA ASN A 25 -2.69 -9.01 10.25
C ASN A 25 -1.38 -8.34 9.81
N PHE A 26 -1.44 -7.01 9.68
CA PHE A 26 -0.34 -6.21 9.17
C PHE A 26 -0.32 -4.83 9.87
N PRO A 27 0.71 -4.51 10.67
CA PRO A 27 0.68 -3.35 11.57
C PRO A 27 1.11 -2.04 10.93
N ASP A 28 1.91 -2.10 9.87
CA ASP A 28 2.67 -0.94 9.40
C ASP A 28 2.49 -0.75 7.89
N ALA A 29 1.26 -0.58 7.42
CA ALA A 29 1.00 -0.35 6.00
C ALA A 29 1.38 1.06 5.58
N PRO A 30 2.45 1.24 4.78
CA PRO A 30 2.86 2.56 4.38
C PRO A 30 1.91 3.09 3.29
N GLN A 31 1.66 4.38 3.37
CA GLN A 31 1.01 5.15 2.31
C GLN A 31 1.66 6.52 2.27
N GLY A 32 1.71 7.11 1.08
CA GLY A 32 2.37 8.39 0.90
C GLY A 32 2.71 8.66 -0.56
N TRP A 33 3.71 9.49 -0.79
CA TRP A 33 4.05 9.97 -2.12
C TRP A 33 5.25 9.21 -2.66
N TYR A 34 5.08 8.58 -3.82
CA TYR A 34 6.09 7.73 -4.42
C TYR A 34 6.65 8.34 -5.70
N VAL A 35 7.91 8.01 -5.96
CA VAL A 35 8.58 8.18 -7.26
C VAL A 35 9.24 6.86 -7.66
N PRO A 36 9.39 6.55 -8.95
CA PRO A 36 10.20 5.42 -9.38
C PRO A 36 11.64 5.56 -8.89
N THR A 37 12.19 4.52 -8.25
CA THR A 37 13.52 4.56 -7.62
C THR A 37 14.64 4.88 -8.61
N TYR A 38 14.48 4.48 -9.88
CA TYR A 38 15.43 4.81 -10.94
C TYR A 38 15.58 6.32 -11.19
N MET A 39 14.63 7.17 -10.78
CA MET A 39 14.81 8.62 -10.86
C MET A 39 15.96 9.09 -9.98
N ILE A 40 16.13 8.45 -8.82
CA ILE A 40 17.10 8.79 -7.79
C ILE A 40 18.40 8.03 -8.02
N LYS A 41 18.32 6.71 -8.26
CA LYS A 41 19.48 5.82 -8.33
C LYS A 41 19.94 5.51 -9.76
N GLY A 42 19.10 5.78 -10.77
CA GLY A 42 19.27 5.23 -12.11
C GLY A 42 18.83 3.77 -12.20
N ASP A 43 18.84 3.24 -13.41
CA ASP A 43 18.58 1.84 -13.73
C ASP A 43 19.51 1.46 -14.88
N ALA A 44 20.64 0.83 -14.52
CA ALA A 44 21.69 0.51 -15.47
C ALA A 44 21.25 -0.55 -16.49
N GLU A 45 20.40 -1.49 -16.08
CA GLU A 45 19.87 -2.56 -16.94
C GLU A 45 19.01 -1.98 -18.06
N ARG A 46 18.24 -0.93 -17.74
CA ARG A 46 17.39 -0.21 -18.70
C ARG A 46 18.07 1.01 -19.32
N GLY A 47 19.33 1.28 -18.98
CA GLY A 47 20.11 2.41 -19.51
C GLY A 47 19.61 3.79 -19.04
N ILE A 48 18.89 3.86 -17.93
CA ILE A 48 18.34 5.09 -17.37
C ILE A 48 19.34 5.68 -16.37
N LYS A 49 19.73 6.93 -16.60
CA LYS A 49 20.56 7.69 -15.65
C LYS A 49 19.68 8.32 -14.57
N PRO A 50 20.20 8.52 -13.34
CA PRO A 50 19.46 9.26 -12.32
C PRO A 50 19.21 10.70 -12.82
N VAL A 51 17.97 11.15 -12.68
CA VAL A 51 17.52 12.50 -13.08
C VAL A 51 17.24 13.40 -11.87
N ALA A 52 17.11 12.80 -10.68
CA ALA A 52 16.86 13.48 -9.42
C ALA A 52 17.61 12.78 -8.25
N PRO A 53 18.95 12.71 -8.28
CA PRO A 53 19.74 11.94 -7.32
C PRO A 53 19.64 12.42 -5.87
N ASP A 54 19.29 13.69 -5.64
CA ASP A 54 19.10 14.23 -4.28
C ASP A 54 17.61 14.31 -3.89
N LEU A 55 16.68 13.77 -4.68
CA LEU A 55 15.26 13.75 -4.30
C LEU A 55 15.06 12.70 -3.20
N LYS A 56 14.77 13.17 -1.99
CA LYS A 56 14.51 12.29 -0.83
C LYS A 56 13.18 12.61 -0.16
N SER A 57 12.83 13.88 -0.08
CA SER A 57 11.67 14.34 0.67
C SER A 57 10.68 15.12 -0.19
N VAL A 58 9.46 15.26 0.31
CA VAL A 58 8.44 16.12 -0.31
C VAL A 58 8.87 17.59 -0.40
N THR A 59 9.81 18.02 0.45
CA THR A 59 10.34 19.39 0.45
C THR A 59 11.37 19.64 -0.66
N ASP A 60 11.93 18.58 -1.27
CA ASP A 60 12.83 18.69 -2.42
C ASP A 60 12.08 18.89 -3.75
N LEU A 61 10.79 18.51 -3.80
CA LEU A 61 9.98 18.51 -5.02
C LEU A 61 9.99 19.81 -5.83
N PRO A 62 10.01 21.03 -5.24
CA PRO A 62 10.08 22.27 -6.02
C PRO A 62 11.30 22.34 -6.94
N ARG A 63 12.44 21.75 -6.54
CA ARG A 63 13.68 21.72 -7.35
C ARG A 63 13.53 20.86 -8.61
N TYR A 64 12.60 19.91 -8.59
CA TYR A 64 12.42 18.88 -9.62
C TYR A 64 11.09 18.99 -10.36
N ARG A 65 10.33 20.07 -10.13
CA ARG A 65 9.01 20.34 -10.73
C ARG A 65 8.96 20.03 -12.24
N GLU A 66 10.00 20.41 -12.98
CA GLU A 66 10.05 20.28 -14.44
C GLU A 66 10.11 18.81 -14.91
N LEU A 67 10.57 17.89 -14.07
CA LEU A 67 10.54 16.45 -14.38
C LEU A 67 9.11 15.91 -14.45
N PHE A 68 8.18 16.57 -13.76
CA PHE A 68 6.79 16.14 -13.61
C PHE A 68 5.82 17.04 -14.39
N THR A 69 6.22 17.71 -15.47
CA THR A 69 5.38 18.70 -16.17
C THR A 69 3.94 18.22 -16.38
N ASP A 70 2.98 19.03 -15.95
CA ASP A 70 1.57 18.78 -16.20
C ASP A 70 1.23 19.12 -17.67
N PRO A 71 0.68 18.18 -18.46
CA PRO A 71 0.35 18.43 -19.86
C PRO A 71 -0.77 19.45 -20.06
N GLU A 72 -1.65 19.66 -19.08
CA GLU A 72 -2.74 20.63 -19.14
C GLU A 72 -2.32 22.00 -18.61
N VAL A 73 -1.36 22.05 -17.68
CA VAL A 73 -0.80 23.29 -17.13
C VAL A 73 0.73 23.19 -17.09
N PRO A 74 1.44 23.43 -18.20
CA PRO A 74 2.90 23.22 -18.28
C PRO A 74 3.71 24.06 -17.27
N SER A 75 3.14 25.15 -16.77
CA SER A 75 3.71 25.97 -15.69
C SER A 75 3.66 25.31 -14.31
N LYS A 76 3.08 24.11 -14.16
CA LYS A 76 3.07 23.29 -12.94
C LYS A 76 3.47 21.84 -13.21
N GLY A 77 3.95 21.15 -12.18
CA GLY A 77 4.14 19.70 -12.19
C GLY A 77 2.82 18.99 -11.89
N ARG A 78 2.67 17.73 -12.27
CA ARG A 78 1.51 16.89 -12.00
C ARG A 78 1.82 15.96 -10.84
N PHE A 79 1.02 16.06 -9.79
CA PHE A 79 0.93 15.07 -8.73
C PHE A 79 -0.28 14.17 -9.02
N HIS A 80 -0.06 12.87 -9.21
CA HIS A 80 -1.12 11.90 -9.43
C HIS A 80 -1.78 11.54 -8.08
N ASN A 81 -2.98 12.05 -7.84
CA ASN A 81 -3.73 11.84 -6.60
C ASN A 81 -4.65 10.61 -6.67
N SER A 82 -5.11 10.14 -5.52
CA SER A 82 -6.13 9.09 -5.39
C SER A 82 -7.48 9.48 -6.01
N PRO A 83 -8.36 8.49 -6.25
CA PRO A 83 -9.67 8.74 -6.86
C PRO A 83 -10.64 9.52 -5.97
N PRO A 84 -11.61 10.24 -6.56
CA PRO A 84 -12.69 10.87 -5.80
C PRO A 84 -13.45 9.88 -4.91
N GLY A 85 -13.85 10.32 -3.73
CA GLY A 85 -14.60 9.52 -2.75
C GLY A 85 -13.72 8.86 -1.67
N TRP A 86 -12.40 8.83 -1.85
CA TRP A 86 -11.47 8.41 -0.80
C TRP A 86 -11.04 9.61 0.04
N LYS A 87 -10.98 9.45 1.36
CA LYS A 87 -10.56 10.53 2.27
C LYS A 87 -9.16 11.05 1.99
N VAL A 88 -8.28 10.15 1.55
CA VAL A 88 -6.90 10.51 1.22
C VAL A 88 -6.77 11.47 0.05
N THR A 89 -7.78 11.57 -0.82
CA THR A 89 -7.82 12.56 -1.90
C THR A 89 -7.82 13.98 -1.35
N ASP A 90 -8.63 14.22 -0.30
CA ASP A 90 -8.69 15.51 0.38
C ASP A 90 -7.41 15.75 1.19
N TYR A 91 -6.91 14.72 1.89
CA TYR A 91 -5.67 14.84 2.68
C TYR A 91 -4.46 15.21 1.83
N ASN A 92 -4.34 14.62 0.62
CA ASN A 92 -3.29 14.97 -0.34
C ASN A 92 -3.39 16.43 -0.79
N GLN A 93 -4.61 16.93 -0.98
CA GLN A 93 -4.81 18.34 -1.35
C GLN A 93 -4.37 19.28 -0.21
N ASP A 94 -4.67 18.93 1.04
CA ASP A 94 -4.23 19.67 2.22
C ASP A 94 -2.70 19.63 2.39
N LYS A 95 -2.09 18.45 2.22
CA LYS A 95 -0.63 18.25 2.25
C LYS A 95 0.09 19.13 1.23
N ILE A 96 -0.40 19.19 -0.02
CA ILE A 96 0.18 20.05 -1.06
C ILE A 96 0.19 21.52 -0.62
N ASN A 97 -0.87 21.99 0.03
CA ASN A 97 -0.93 23.35 0.57
C ASN A 97 0.02 23.51 1.78
N ALA A 98 0.03 22.55 2.70
CA ALA A 98 0.85 22.57 3.91
C ALA A 98 2.36 22.57 3.60
N TYR A 99 2.78 21.87 2.55
CA TYR A 99 4.16 21.82 2.08
C TYR A 99 4.52 22.99 1.13
N GLY A 100 3.58 23.91 0.86
CA GLY A 100 3.82 25.05 -0.03
C GLY A 100 4.04 24.66 -1.50
N LEU A 101 3.48 23.54 -1.92
CA LEU A 101 3.63 22.98 -3.27
C LEU A 101 2.51 23.42 -4.23
N ASP A 102 1.48 24.08 -3.74
CA ASP A 102 0.31 24.55 -4.48
C ASP A 102 0.66 25.41 -5.71
N LYS A 103 1.74 26.19 -5.64
CA LYS A 103 2.24 26.99 -6.78
C LYS A 103 3.04 26.18 -7.79
N SER A 104 3.65 25.09 -7.35
CA SER A 104 4.58 24.27 -8.15
C SER A 104 3.91 23.04 -8.77
N PHE A 105 2.86 22.51 -8.14
CA PHE A 105 2.19 21.28 -8.54
C PHE A 105 0.68 21.47 -8.65
N ASN A 106 0.09 20.73 -9.59
CA ASN A 106 -1.34 20.48 -9.68
C ASN A 106 -1.65 19.11 -9.12
N VAL A 107 -2.74 19.03 -8.37
CA VAL A 107 -3.27 17.79 -7.82
C VAL A 107 -4.22 17.17 -8.84
N PHE A 108 -3.72 16.22 -9.61
CA PHE A 108 -4.50 15.52 -10.63
C PHE A 108 -5.22 14.32 -10.02
N GLY A 109 -6.53 14.46 -9.79
CA GLY A 109 -7.39 13.37 -9.33
C GLY A 109 -7.52 12.30 -10.41
N THR A 110 -7.06 11.09 -10.13
CA THR A 110 -7.24 9.96 -11.04
C THR A 110 -8.69 9.50 -11.02
N GLY A 111 -9.27 9.14 -12.16
CA GLY A 111 -10.71 8.78 -12.21
C GLY A 111 -11.07 7.49 -11.47
N SER A 112 -10.10 6.63 -11.20
CA SER A 112 -10.26 5.33 -10.53
C SER A 112 -8.91 4.79 -10.05
N GLU A 113 -8.93 3.80 -9.16
CA GLU A 113 -7.71 3.10 -8.70
C GLU A 113 -6.95 2.47 -9.87
N ALA A 114 -7.67 1.90 -10.83
CA ALA A 114 -7.09 1.37 -12.06
C ALA A 114 -6.39 2.45 -12.89
N ALA A 115 -6.94 3.67 -12.96
CA ALA A 115 -6.33 4.78 -13.66
C ALA A 115 -5.04 5.27 -12.97
N LEU A 116 -5.04 5.35 -11.63
CA LEU A 116 -3.84 5.67 -10.84
C LEU A 116 -2.73 4.65 -11.09
N THR A 117 -3.06 3.37 -10.92
CA THR A 117 -2.14 2.25 -11.14
C THR A 117 -1.57 2.25 -12.56
N THR A 118 -2.43 2.43 -13.57
CA THR A 118 -2.00 2.49 -14.97
C THR A 118 -1.06 3.64 -15.24
N SER A 119 -1.30 4.81 -14.62
CA SER A 119 -0.43 5.98 -14.79
C SER A 119 0.99 5.72 -14.26
N MET A 120 1.10 5.06 -13.10
CA MET A 120 2.36 4.70 -12.47
C MET A 120 3.10 3.63 -13.28
N VAL A 121 2.44 2.50 -13.59
CA VAL A 121 3.03 1.39 -14.37
C VAL A 121 3.49 1.87 -15.74
N SER A 122 2.65 2.63 -16.46
CA SER A 122 2.99 3.13 -17.79
C SER A 122 4.20 4.07 -17.78
N ALA A 123 4.34 4.91 -16.76
CA ALA A 123 5.49 5.79 -16.61
C ALA A 123 6.74 4.98 -16.26
N TYR A 124 6.60 4.04 -15.32
CA TYR A 124 7.66 3.13 -14.91
C TYR A 124 8.26 2.36 -16.07
N GLU A 125 7.44 1.65 -16.86
CA GLU A 125 7.87 0.84 -18.02
C GLU A 125 8.57 1.69 -19.08
N LYS A 126 8.13 2.94 -19.27
CA LYS A 126 8.72 3.89 -20.23
C LYS A 126 9.97 4.60 -19.70
N GLY A 127 10.35 4.37 -18.44
CA GLY A 127 11.47 5.04 -17.79
C GLY A 127 11.23 6.55 -17.62
N LYS A 128 9.97 6.95 -17.48
CA LYS A 128 9.56 8.35 -17.36
C LYS A 128 9.29 8.73 -15.90
N PRO A 129 9.67 9.95 -15.48
CA PRO A 129 9.31 10.46 -14.16
C PRO A 129 7.80 10.31 -13.86
N TRP A 130 7.51 9.94 -12.62
CA TRP A 130 6.15 9.87 -12.08
C TRP A 130 6.19 10.28 -10.61
N LEU A 131 5.19 11.03 -10.19
CA LEU A 131 4.99 11.45 -8.81
C LEU A 131 3.51 11.31 -8.47
N GLY A 132 3.20 10.59 -7.40
CA GLY A 132 1.82 10.47 -6.97
C GLY A 132 1.66 9.77 -5.64
N TYR A 133 0.42 9.79 -5.15
CA TYR A 133 0.02 9.03 -3.99
C TYR A 133 -0.08 7.54 -4.33
N TYR A 134 0.38 6.69 -3.42
CA TYR A 134 0.10 5.26 -3.44
C TYR A 134 0.19 4.67 -2.03
N TRP A 135 -0.17 3.39 -1.89
CA TRP A 135 -0.16 2.66 -0.63
C TRP A 135 0.33 1.23 -0.83
N GLU A 136 0.65 0.56 0.26
CA GLU A 136 1.07 -0.83 0.29
C GLU A 136 0.30 -1.63 1.34
N PRO A 137 0.19 -2.97 1.21
CA PRO A 137 0.71 -3.77 0.11
C PRO A 137 -0.19 -3.74 -1.13
N THR A 138 0.43 -3.80 -2.32
CA THR A 138 -0.29 -4.06 -3.58
C THR A 138 0.59 -4.87 -4.54
N TRP A 139 -0.02 -5.45 -5.57
CA TRP A 139 0.74 -6.17 -6.61
C TRP A 139 1.73 -5.25 -7.34
N VAL A 140 1.42 -3.95 -7.45
CA VAL A 140 2.28 -3.00 -8.17
C VAL A 140 3.54 -2.74 -7.37
N MET A 141 3.41 -2.61 -6.05
CA MET A 141 4.55 -2.37 -5.15
C MET A 141 5.41 -3.60 -4.96
N GLY A 142 4.86 -4.80 -5.19
CA GLY A 142 5.66 -6.02 -5.32
C GLY A 142 6.41 -6.17 -6.65
N LYS A 143 6.05 -5.38 -7.69
CA LYS A 143 6.67 -5.48 -9.02
C LYS A 143 7.58 -4.30 -9.37
N LEU A 144 7.23 -3.10 -8.93
CA LEU A 144 7.94 -1.87 -9.28
C LEU A 144 8.86 -1.44 -8.14
N ASP A 145 10.10 -1.09 -8.45
CA ASP A 145 11.02 -0.48 -7.48
C ASP A 145 10.67 1.01 -7.32
N MET A 146 9.91 1.30 -6.28
CA MET A 146 9.36 2.62 -5.99
C MET A 146 9.95 3.14 -4.67
N THR A 147 10.25 4.44 -4.60
CA THR A 147 10.73 5.10 -3.39
C THR A 147 9.64 5.98 -2.81
N LEU A 148 9.24 5.69 -1.57
CA LEU A 148 8.44 6.58 -0.74
C LEU A 148 9.27 7.82 -0.38
N LEU A 149 8.76 9.00 -0.68
CA LEU A 149 9.39 10.25 -0.29
C LEU A 149 9.17 10.51 1.20
N GLU A 150 10.21 11.02 1.86
CA GLU A 150 10.15 11.41 3.27
C GLU A 150 9.21 12.61 3.46
N GLU A 151 8.33 12.48 4.45
CA GLU A 151 7.48 13.55 4.99
C GLU A 151 7.94 13.84 6.43
N PRO A 152 7.62 15.02 7.00
CA PRO A 152 7.77 15.22 8.45
C PRO A 152 7.07 14.10 9.21
N GLU A 153 7.64 13.56 10.28
CA GLU A 153 7.03 12.45 11.04
C GLU A 153 5.59 12.75 11.46
N TYR A 154 4.76 11.71 11.56
CA TYR A 154 3.37 11.86 11.98
C TYR A 154 3.28 12.55 13.34
N ASP A 155 2.54 13.66 13.36
CA ASP A 155 2.18 14.39 14.57
C ASP A 155 0.70 14.73 14.49
N GLN A 156 -0.07 14.37 15.53
CA GLN A 156 -1.52 14.54 15.56
C GLN A 156 -1.92 16.02 15.41
N ALA A 157 -1.20 16.94 16.06
CA ALA A 157 -1.54 18.36 16.02
C ALA A 157 -1.29 18.97 14.63
N ALA A 158 -0.18 18.60 13.98
CA ALA A 158 0.10 18.96 12.59
C ALA A 158 -0.92 18.34 11.64
N TRP A 159 -1.26 17.06 11.86
CA TRP A 159 -2.26 16.35 11.08
C TRP A 159 -3.60 17.08 11.13
N ASP A 160 -4.13 17.34 12.31
CA ASP A 160 -5.43 18.00 12.49
C ASP A 160 -5.45 19.43 11.99
N LYS A 161 -4.32 20.14 12.09
CA LYS A 161 -4.19 21.51 11.61
C LYS A 161 -4.28 21.62 10.09
N ASN A 162 -3.49 20.84 9.35
CA ASN A 162 -3.40 20.96 7.89
C ASN A 162 -2.79 19.73 7.18
N LYS A 163 -2.67 18.58 7.86
CA LYS A 163 -2.11 17.34 7.30
C LYS A 163 -0.63 17.44 6.91
N GLY A 164 0.10 18.46 7.38
CA GLY A 164 1.49 18.76 7.04
C GLY A 164 2.55 17.83 7.67
N CYS A 165 2.25 16.55 7.82
CA CYS A 165 3.10 15.49 8.35
C CYS A 165 2.76 14.17 7.65
N ALA A 166 3.53 13.11 7.85
CA ALA A 166 3.32 11.80 7.27
C ALA A 166 1.91 11.26 7.56
N TYR A 167 1.47 10.27 6.80
CA TYR A 167 0.24 9.56 7.14
C TYR A 167 0.36 8.83 8.48
N PRO A 168 -0.74 8.70 9.25
CA PRO A 168 -0.75 7.75 10.34
C PRO A 168 -0.47 6.35 9.78
N SER A 169 0.23 5.52 10.56
CA SER A 169 0.41 4.11 10.21
C SER A 169 -0.97 3.47 10.05
N ALA A 170 -1.18 2.76 8.95
CA ALA A 170 -2.44 2.05 8.71
C ALA A 170 -2.32 0.60 9.19
N GLU A 171 -3.24 0.19 10.06
CA GLU A 171 -3.34 -1.19 10.52
C GLU A 171 -4.37 -1.96 9.70
N VAL A 172 -4.00 -3.16 9.24
CA VAL A 172 -4.93 -4.11 8.63
C VAL A 172 -5.39 -5.11 9.68
N LEU A 173 -6.62 -4.93 10.15
CA LEU A 173 -7.19 -5.68 11.27
C LEU A 173 -7.92 -6.94 10.82
N ILE A 174 -7.98 -7.94 11.69
CA ILE A 174 -8.76 -9.16 11.48
C ILE A 174 -10.08 -9.03 12.25
N GLY A 175 -11.17 -8.94 11.51
CA GLY A 175 -12.54 -8.88 12.03
C GLY A 175 -13.29 -10.18 11.80
N ILE A 176 -13.91 -10.72 12.83
CA ILE A 176 -14.83 -11.86 12.72
C ILE A 176 -16.22 -11.47 13.19
N ASN A 177 -17.24 -12.20 12.73
CA ASN A 177 -18.51 -12.19 13.43
C ASN A 177 -18.31 -12.77 14.84
N SER A 178 -18.85 -12.12 15.88
CA SER A 178 -18.59 -12.51 17.27
C SER A 178 -19.02 -13.95 17.61
N LYS A 179 -19.98 -14.53 16.87
CA LYS A 179 -20.40 -15.93 17.07
C LYS A 179 -19.45 -16.96 16.45
N LEU A 180 -18.43 -16.53 15.71
CA LEU A 180 -17.49 -17.47 15.07
C LEU A 180 -16.62 -18.18 16.10
N GLU A 181 -16.22 -17.51 17.18
CA GLU A 181 -15.41 -18.14 18.22
C GLU A 181 -16.12 -19.32 18.88
N GLU A 182 -17.43 -19.22 19.09
CA GLU A 182 -18.25 -20.32 19.63
C GLU A 182 -18.45 -21.44 18.61
N ARG A 183 -18.65 -21.08 17.34
CA ARG A 183 -19.01 -22.02 16.27
C ARG A 183 -17.82 -22.78 15.68
N ALA A 184 -16.65 -22.17 15.66
CA ALA A 184 -15.44 -22.69 15.04
C ALA A 184 -14.19 -22.14 15.78
N PRO A 185 -13.99 -22.53 17.05
CA PRO A 185 -12.90 -22.02 17.88
C PRO A 185 -11.51 -22.26 17.26
N GLU A 186 -11.33 -23.35 16.53
CA GLU A 186 -10.09 -23.67 15.80
C GLU A 186 -9.80 -22.68 14.66
N ILE A 187 -10.84 -22.21 13.96
CA ILE A 187 -10.69 -21.19 12.90
C ILE A 187 -10.42 -19.82 13.52
N ALA A 188 -11.09 -19.49 14.63
CA ALA A 188 -10.80 -18.27 15.37
C ALA A 188 -9.36 -18.26 15.91
N ALA A 189 -8.85 -19.39 16.41
CA ALA A 189 -7.47 -19.54 16.86
C ALA A 189 -6.46 -19.36 15.71
N PHE A 190 -6.71 -19.98 14.56
CA PHE A 190 -5.92 -19.75 13.35
C PHE A 190 -5.89 -18.27 12.96
N LEU A 191 -7.06 -17.62 12.90
CA LEU A 191 -7.17 -16.20 12.52
C LEU A 191 -6.52 -15.25 13.54
N LYS A 192 -6.45 -15.62 14.83
CA LYS A 192 -5.69 -14.87 15.85
C LYS A 192 -4.19 -14.90 15.60
N ASN A 193 -3.67 -16.01 15.07
CA ASN A 193 -2.25 -16.15 14.77
C ASN A 193 -1.88 -15.67 13.36
N TYR A 194 -2.86 -15.50 12.47
CA TYR A 194 -2.65 -15.09 11.09
C TYR A 194 -2.02 -13.69 11.03
N ALA A 195 -0.76 -13.62 10.61
CA ALA A 195 -0.02 -12.38 10.46
C ALA A 195 0.99 -12.51 9.33
N THR A 196 1.09 -11.49 8.49
CA THR A 196 1.98 -11.46 7.31
C THR A 196 2.78 -10.17 7.29
N SER A 197 3.97 -10.20 6.69
CA SER A 197 4.79 -8.99 6.50
C SER A 197 4.42 -8.24 5.20
N LEU A 198 4.87 -6.99 5.09
CA LEU A 198 4.68 -6.19 3.88
C LEU A 198 5.29 -6.86 2.65
N GLU A 199 6.54 -7.31 2.79
CA GLU A 199 7.30 -7.97 1.74
C GLU A 199 6.57 -9.22 1.24
N GLN A 200 6.04 -10.04 2.16
CA GLN A 200 5.26 -11.22 1.80
C GLN A 200 4.00 -10.86 1.03
N ASN A 201 3.24 -9.86 1.49
CA ASN A 201 2.02 -9.43 0.80
C ASN A 201 2.33 -8.90 -0.60
N ASN A 202 3.33 -8.01 -0.72
CA ASN A 202 3.77 -7.51 -2.01
C ASN A 202 4.19 -8.65 -2.96
N ASP A 203 4.95 -9.62 -2.46
CA ASP A 203 5.40 -10.77 -3.24
C ASP A 203 4.24 -11.67 -3.74
N PHE A 204 3.35 -12.14 -2.85
CA PHE A 204 2.27 -13.03 -3.31
C PHE A 204 1.20 -12.27 -4.12
N LEU A 205 1.01 -10.95 -3.90
CA LEU A 205 0.15 -10.12 -4.75
C LEU A 205 0.76 -9.90 -6.14
N ALA A 206 2.08 -9.71 -6.23
CA ALA A 206 2.79 -9.66 -7.51
C ALA A 206 2.65 -10.98 -8.27
N TYR A 207 2.87 -12.12 -7.59
CA TYR A 207 2.64 -13.44 -8.17
C TYR A 207 1.18 -13.62 -8.62
N MET A 208 0.21 -13.22 -7.80
CA MET A 208 -1.21 -13.27 -8.16
C MET A 208 -1.48 -12.49 -9.45
N SER A 209 -0.89 -11.30 -9.60
CA SER A 209 -1.00 -10.48 -10.80
C SER A 209 -0.38 -11.14 -12.03
N ASP A 210 0.78 -11.80 -11.90
CA ASP A 210 1.39 -12.56 -13.01
C ASP A 210 0.59 -13.82 -13.41
N ASN A 211 -0.28 -14.29 -12.52
CA ASN A 211 -1.06 -15.50 -12.71
C ASN A 211 -2.57 -15.21 -12.86
N ASP A 212 -2.89 -14.18 -13.67
CA ASP A 212 -4.26 -13.76 -14.03
C ASP A 212 -5.17 -13.38 -12.85
N GLY A 213 -4.61 -12.93 -11.73
CA GLY A 213 -5.38 -12.59 -10.54
C GLY A 213 -5.93 -13.81 -9.77
N LYS A 214 -5.43 -15.03 -10.03
CA LYS A 214 -5.93 -16.27 -9.40
C LYS A 214 -5.48 -16.37 -7.95
N ALA A 215 -6.40 -16.07 -7.02
CA ALA A 215 -6.15 -16.12 -5.58
C ALA A 215 -5.66 -17.49 -5.09
N ASP A 216 -6.25 -18.59 -5.57
CA ASP A 216 -5.84 -19.95 -5.18
C ASP A 216 -4.38 -20.24 -5.53
N ALA A 217 -3.95 -19.80 -6.72
CA ALA A 217 -2.57 -19.97 -7.16
C ALA A 217 -1.60 -19.16 -6.28
N ALA A 218 -1.98 -17.94 -5.90
CA ALA A 218 -1.19 -17.11 -5.00
C ALA A 218 -1.14 -17.69 -3.57
N ALA A 219 -2.24 -18.26 -3.09
CA ALA A 219 -2.28 -18.96 -1.80
C ALA A 219 -1.36 -20.19 -1.80
N ILE A 220 -1.41 -21.02 -2.84
CA ILE A 220 -0.48 -22.16 -3.00
C ILE A 220 0.96 -21.69 -3.05
N TYR A 221 1.25 -20.63 -3.81
CA TYR A 221 2.58 -20.02 -3.90
C TYR A 221 3.07 -19.56 -2.51
N PHE A 222 2.24 -18.82 -1.78
CA PHE A 222 2.56 -18.37 -0.42
C PHE A 222 2.84 -19.56 0.52
N LEU A 223 1.98 -20.57 0.51
CA LEU A 223 2.15 -21.75 1.36
C LEU A 223 3.44 -22.51 1.03
N LYS A 224 3.82 -22.62 -0.25
CA LYS A 224 5.08 -23.27 -0.66
C LYS A 224 6.31 -22.42 -0.35
N LYS A 225 6.23 -21.09 -0.49
CA LYS A 225 7.38 -20.18 -0.34
C LYS A 225 7.66 -19.81 1.11
N TYR A 226 6.64 -19.73 1.96
CA TYR A 226 6.73 -19.24 3.34
C TYR A 226 6.26 -20.27 4.39
N PRO A 227 6.79 -21.52 4.38
CA PRO A 227 6.33 -22.59 5.28
C PRO A 227 6.45 -22.22 6.76
N GLU A 228 7.57 -21.63 7.16
CA GLU A 228 7.81 -21.26 8.56
C GLU A 228 6.78 -20.24 9.08
N VAL A 229 6.24 -19.40 8.20
CA VAL A 229 5.27 -18.37 8.57
C VAL A 229 3.93 -19.01 8.89
N TRP A 230 3.34 -19.73 7.93
CA TRP A 230 1.99 -20.26 8.13
C TRP A 230 1.92 -21.44 9.09
N LYS A 231 3.02 -22.21 9.22
CA LYS A 231 3.10 -23.29 10.20
C LYS A 231 3.04 -22.77 11.63
N SER A 232 3.48 -21.52 11.88
CA SER A 232 3.33 -20.89 13.19
C SER A 232 1.87 -20.57 13.54
N TRP A 233 0.98 -20.52 12.54
CA TRP A 233 -0.43 -20.14 12.74
C TRP A 233 -1.30 -21.30 13.22
N ILE A 234 -0.88 -22.53 12.97
CA ILE A 234 -1.70 -23.74 13.15
C ILE A 234 -0.96 -24.84 13.92
N PRO A 235 -1.68 -25.81 14.51
CA PRO A 235 -1.05 -26.96 15.16
C PRO A 235 -0.21 -27.81 14.20
N GLU A 236 0.81 -28.48 14.73
CA GLU A 236 1.76 -29.30 13.96
C GLU A 236 1.07 -30.43 13.17
N ASP A 237 0.04 -31.06 13.74
CA ASP A 237 -0.70 -32.13 13.05
C ASP A 237 -1.51 -31.61 11.86
N VAL A 238 -1.98 -30.36 11.92
CA VAL A 238 -2.66 -29.68 10.81
C VAL A 238 -1.63 -29.26 9.77
N ALA A 239 -0.47 -28.75 10.20
CA ALA A 239 0.62 -28.40 9.30
C ALA A 239 1.09 -29.58 8.46
N ALA A 240 1.25 -30.76 9.06
CA ALA A 240 1.60 -31.98 8.33
C ALA A 240 0.55 -32.37 7.28
N LYS A 241 -0.75 -32.14 7.54
CA LYS A 241 -1.83 -32.39 6.57
C LYS A 241 -1.77 -31.40 5.41
N VAL A 242 -1.49 -30.12 5.69
CA VAL A 242 -1.33 -29.08 4.66
C VAL A 242 -0.12 -29.38 3.78
N ASP A 243 1.04 -29.71 4.36
CA ASP A 243 2.25 -30.09 3.62
C ASP A 243 1.96 -31.24 2.64
N LYS A 244 1.31 -32.31 3.14
CA LYS A 244 0.92 -33.44 2.29
C LYS A 244 0.00 -33.02 1.15
N ALA A 245 -0.98 -32.16 1.41
CA ALA A 245 -1.87 -31.66 0.37
C ALA A 245 -1.11 -30.81 -0.68
N LEU A 246 -0.11 -30.02 -0.27
CA LEU A 246 0.69 -29.20 -1.18
C LEU A 246 1.56 -30.03 -2.14
N GLU A 247 1.97 -31.24 -1.75
CA GLU A 247 2.68 -32.18 -2.63
C GLU A 247 1.79 -32.67 -3.79
N GLU A 248 0.48 -32.74 -3.58
CA GLU A 248 -0.50 -33.18 -4.59
C GLU A 248 -0.86 -32.05 -5.58
N VAL A 249 -0.62 -30.80 -5.19
CA VAL A 249 -0.84 -29.61 -6.02
C VAL A 249 0.36 -29.39 -6.95
N LYS A 250 0.18 -29.76 -8.22
CA LYS A 250 1.17 -29.55 -9.29
C LYS A 250 1.31 -28.09 -9.68
#